data_AF-A0A952U5R3-F1
#
_entry.id   AF-A0A952U5R3-F1
#
_cell.length_a   1.000
_cell.length_b   1.000
_cell.length_c   1.000
_cell.angle_alpha   90.00
_cell.angle_beta   90.00
_cell.angle_gamma   90.00
#
_symmetry.space_group_name_H-M   'P 1'
#
loop_
_entity.id
_entity.type
_entity.pdbx_description
1 polymer ?
#
loop_
_entity_poly.entity_id
_entity_poly.type
_entity_poly.pdbx_seq_one_letter_code
_entity_poly.pdbx_strand_id
1 'polypeptide(L)'
;MERSQEELTLLREIAAGNGQALEKFYARFGSALLSYLMAWLGDRQQAEEVLQDVMLAVWDHAGEFRGESSVYTWLLVIARNRAMNAQRKFQPDNVPLDDRETLASPDTGPQEAAERKVAATTVRKALTELPEHQREVLVLTFYHHLSGQEIADMLGVSIGTVKSRLSRAKEALRHVLQNYGAAGLQAGSAR
;
A
#
# COMPACT_ATOMS: atom_id res chain seq x y z
N MET A 1 22.55 8.10 1.38
CA MET A 1 22.79 9.22 2.32
C MET A 1 22.26 10.54 1.77
N GLU A 2 22.66 10.97 0.56
CA GLU A 2 22.20 12.23 -0.05
C GLU A 2 20.66 12.33 -0.19
N ARG A 3 20.02 11.26 -0.67
CA ARG A 3 18.55 11.17 -0.78
C ARG A 3 17.82 11.30 0.56
N SER A 4 18.35 10.72 1.62
CA SER A 4 17.76 10.84 2.96
C SER A 4 17.92 12.26 3.50
N GLN A 5 19.04 12.92 3.18
CA GLN A 5 19.26 14.29 3.59
C GLN A 5 18.29 15.27 2.89
N GLU A 6 18.02 15.03 1.61
CA GLU A 6 17.02 15.78 0.83
C GLU A 6 15.61 15.61 1.44
N GLU A 7 15.21 14.39 1.80
CA GLU A 7 13.92 14.12 2.44
C GLU A 7 13.75 14.84 3.78
N LEU A 8 14.80 14.86 4.59
CA LEU A 8 14.83 15.62 5.84
C LEU A 8 14.71 17.12 5.60
N THR A 9 15.38 17.64 4.57
CA THR A 9 15.26 19.06 4.20
C THR A 9 13.84 19.40 3.78
N LEU A 10 13.19 18.56 2.96
CA LEU A 10 11.80 18.75 2.58
C LEU A 10 10.88 18.78 3.80
N LEU A 11 11.03 17.86 4.76
CA LEU A 11 10.22 17.88 5.99
C LEU A 11 10.42 19.16 6.80
N ARG A 12 11.66 19.66 6.93
CA ARG A 12 11.91 20.93 7.64
C ARG A 12 11.27 22.13 6.92
N GLU A 13 11.34 22.16 5.60
CA GLU A 13 10.70 23.22 4.80
C GLU A 13 9.17 23.14 4.90
N ILE A 14 8.59 21.94 4.90
CA ILE A 14 7.15 21.73 5.12
C ILE A 14 6.75 22.23 6.51
N ALA A 15 7.51 21.89 7.55
CA ALA A 15 7.27 22.36 8.91
C ALA A 15 7.36 23.90 9.05
N ALA A 16 8.08 24.57 8.13
CA ALA A 16 8.14 26.02 8.03
C ALA A 16 7.02 26.63 7.16
N GLY A 17 6.07 25.82 6.67
CA GLY A 17 4.95 26.27 5.83
C GLY A 17 5.29 26.41 4.34
N ASN A 18 6.33 25.75 3.84
CA ASN A 18 6.67 25.82 2.42
C ASN A 18 5.80 24.84 1.59
N GLY A 19 4.78 25.38 0.90
CA GLY A 19 3.92 24.60 0.01
C GLY A 19 4.66 23.91 -1.15
N GLN A 20 5.72 24.52 -1.70
CA GLN A 20 6.50 23.89 -2.77
C GLN A 20 7.29 22.68 -2.28
N ALA A 21 7.70 22.68 -1.00
CA ALA A 21 8.34 21.51 -0.41
C ALA A 21 7.33 20.36 -0.28
N LEU A 22 6.08 20.66 0.08
CA LEU A 22 5.01 19.66 0.12
C LEU A 22 4.71 19.09 -1.27
N GLU A 23 4.69 19.92 -2.32
CA GLU A 23 4.51 19.45 -3.70
C GLU A 23 5.62 18.50 -4.14
N LYS A 24 6.90 18.84 -3.86
CA LYS A 24 8.05 17.96 -4.13
C LYS A 24 7.95 16.65 -3.35
N PHE A 25 7.52 16.74 -2.10
CA PHE A 25 7.30 15.58 -1.24
C PHE A 25 6.21 14.66 -1.78
N TYR A 26 5.09 15.24 -2.23
CA TYR A 26 4.01 14.51 -2.90
C TYR A 26 4.49 13.86 -4.19
N ALA A 27 5.21 14.58 -5.05
CA ALA A 27 5.75 14.03 -6.29
C ALA A 27 6.68 12.83 -6.05
N ARG A 28 7.40 12.83 -4.92
CA ARG A 28 8.31 11.76 -4.54
C ARG A 28 7.61 10.53 -3.96
N PHE A 29 6.66 10.71 -3.04
CA PHE A 29 6.08 9.62 -2.25
C PHE A 29 4.65 9.24 -2.65
N GLY A 30 3.92 10.14 -3.31
CA GLY A 30 2.49 10.02 -3.57
C GLY A 30 2.12 8.74 -4.32
N SER A 31 2.85 8.38 -5.37
CA SER A 31 2.57 7.17 -6.15
C SER A 31 2.73 5.88 -5.33
N ALA A 32 3.79 5.82 -4.51
CA ALA A 32 4.06 4.67 -3.66
C ALA A 32 3.06 4.54 -2.51
N LEU A 33 2.68 5.68 -1.89
CA LEU A 33 1.66 5.74 -0.86
C LEU A 33 0.26 5.41 -1.42
N LEU A 34 -0.06 5.89 -2.62
CA LEU A 34 -1.31 5.54 -3.29
C LEU A 34 -1.38 4.04 -3.55
N SER A 35 -0.29 3.44 -4.02
CA SER A 35 -0.21 1.99 -4.23
C SER A 35 -0.41 1.19 -2.94
N TYR A 36 0.17 1.67 -1.83
CA TYR A 36 -0.05 1.11 -0.50
C TYR A 36 -1.52 1.21 -0.08
N LEU A 37 -2.12 2.40 -0.15
CA LEU A 37 -3.51 2.67 0.23
C LEU A 37 -4.51 1.90 -0.64
N MET A 38 -4.23 1.78 -1.94
CA MET A 38 -4.99 0.95 -2.87
C MET A 38 -5.02 -0.52 -2.46
N ALA A 39 -3.89 -1.06 -1.98
CA ALA A 39 -3.85 -2.44 -1.50
C ALA A 39 -4.74 -2.64 -0.26
N TRP A 40 -4.93 -1.61 0.55
CA TRP A 40 -5.78 -1.63 1.75
C TRP A 40 -7.27 -1.45 1.43
N LEU A 41 -7.59 -0.35 0.76
CA LEU A 41 -8.95 0.15 0.57
C LEU A 41 -9.64 -0.48 -0.63
N GLY A 42 -8.87 -0.95 -1.62
CA GLY A 42 -9.37 -1.59 -2.84
C GLY A 42 -10.23 -0.68 -3.74
N ASP A 43 -10.36 0.60 -3.39
CA ASP A 43 -11.07 1.63 -4.13
C ASP A 43 -10.14 2.83 -4.35
N ARG A 44 -10.08 3.34 -5.58
CA ARG A 44 -9.15 4.41 -5.96
C ARG A 44 -9.54 5.74 -5.37
N GLN A 45 -10.82 6.06 -5.38
CA GLN A 45 -11.29 7.35 -4.88
C GLN A 45 -11.00 7.47 -3.37
N GLN A 46 -11.36 6.45 -2.60
CA GLN A 46 -11.03 6.39 -1.17
C GLN A 46 -9.52 6.42 -0.92
N ALA A 47 -8.72 5.75 -1.75
CA ALA A 47 -7.26 5.79 -1.59
C ALA A 47 -6.67 7.17 -1.89
N GLU A 48 -7.21 7.92 -2.85
CA GLU A 48 -6.80 9.30 -3.13
C GLU A 48 -7.23 10.26 -2.03
N GLU A 49 -8.45 10.11 -1.50
CA GLU A 49 -8.92 10.87 -0.33
C GLU A 49 -8.01 10.63 0.89
N VAL A 50 -7.72 9.37 1.20
CA VAL A 50 -6.81 9.03 2.30
C VAL A 50 -5.38 9.51 2.03
N LEU A 51 -4.92 9.51 0.78
CA LEU A 51 -3.61 10.07 0.44
C LEU A 51 -3.55 11.57 0.72
N GLN A 52 -4.62 12.31 0.43
CA GLN A 52 -4.71 13.73 0.76
C GLN A 52 -4.66 13.93 2.28
N ASP A 53 -5.39 13.13 3.06
CA ASP A 53 -5.32 13.15 4.53
C ASP A 53 -3.91 12.86 5.06
N VAL A 54 -3.16 11.97 4.40
CA VAL A 54 -1.75 11.72 4.73
C VAL A 54 -0.90 12.96 4.48
N MET A 55 -1.08 13.64 3.35
CA MET A 55 -0.31 14.85 3.03
C MET A 55 -0.66 16.02 3.96
N LEU A 56 -1.93 16.14 4.35
CA LEU A 56 -2.36 17.10 5.39
C LEU A 56 -1.72 16.77 6.75
N ALA A 57 -1.70 15.49 7.14
CA ALA A 57 -1.01 15.08 8.36
C ALA A 57 0.50 15.37 8.31
N VAL A 58 1.13 15.21 7.13
CA VAL A 58 2.53 15.60 6.93
C VAL A 58 2.69 17.12 7.06
N TRP A 59 1.80 17.91 6.48
CA TRP A 59 1.81 19.37 6.60
C TRP A 59 1.73 19.82 8.07
N ASP A 60 0.81 19.23 8.84
CA ASP A 60 0.57 19.61 10.24
C ASP A 60 1.69 19.13 11.18
N HIS A 61 2.29 17.96 10.89
CA HIS A 61 3.15 17.25 11.84
C HIS A 61 4.59 17.00 11.33
N ALA A 62 5.02 17.57 10.20
CA ALA A 62 6.38 17.37 9.68
C ALA A 62 7.47 17.73 10.71
N GLY A 63 7.22 18.73 11.56
CA GLY A 63 8.14 19.15 12.62
C GLY A 63 8.29 18.15 13.76
N GLU A 64 7.38 17.18 13.88
CA GLU A 64 7.42 16.14 14.91
C GLU A 64 8.27 14.94 14.52
N PHE A 65 8.76 14.89 13.28
CA PHE A 65 9.58 13.78 12.80
C PHE A 65 10.95 13.76 13.50
N ARG A 66 11.20 12.72 14.31
CA ARG A 66 12.40 12.58 15.16
C ARG A 66 13.59 11.88 14.50
N GLY A 67 13.43 11.34 13.30
CA GLY A 67 14.49 10.57 12.62
C GLY A 67 14.76 9.18 13.21
N GLU A 68 13.84 8.67 14.03
CA GLU A 68 13.93 7.31 14.61
C GLU A 68 13.67 6.20 13.57
N SER A 69 13.11 6.55 12.42
CA SER A 69 12.94 5.68 11.24
C SER A 69 13.31 6.44 9.97
N SER A 70 13.28 5.77 8.81
CA SER A 70 13.27 6.51 7.54
C SER A 70 11.99 7.34 7.41
N VAL A 71 12.05 8.44 6.65
CA VAL A 71 10.88 9.27 6.32
C VAL A 71 9.79 8.41 5.68
N TYR A 72 10.17 7.50 4.80
CA TYR A 72 9.23 6.60 4.13
C TYR A 72 8.51 5.65 5.10
N THR A 73 9.22 5.09 6.08
CA THR A 73 8.60 4.23 7.11
C THR A 73 7.61 5.01 7.94
N TRP A 74 7.96 6.24 8.33
CA TRP A 74 7.06 7.13 9.04
C TRP A 74 5.78 7.47 8.24
N LEU A 75 5.91 7.71 6.93
CA LEU A 75 4.75 7.93 6.05
C LEU A 75 3.84 6.71 5.97
N LEU A 76 4.40 5.50 5.92
CA LEU A 76 3.61 4.28 5.89
C LEU A 76 2.84 4.06 7.20
N VAL A 77 3.39 4.46 8.34
CA VAL A 77 2.67 4.48 9.63
C VAL A 77 1.47 5.42 9.56
N ILE A 78 1.67 6.65 9.08
CA ILE A 78 0.58 7.64 8.94
C ILE A 78 -0.49 7.09 7.98
N ALA A 79 -0.09 6.62 6.80
CA ALA A 79 -0.99 6.08 5.78
C ALA A 79 -1.82 4.90 6.30
N ARG A 80 -1.19 3.98 7.04
CA ARG A 80 -1.88 2.86 7.69
C ARG A 80 -2.95 3.35 8.66
N ASN A 81 -2.60 4.29 9.54
CA ASN A 81 -3.52 4.82 10.55
C ASN A 81 -4.73 5.50 9.89
N ARG A 82 -4.51 6.28 8.83
CA ARG A 82 -5.59 6.93 8.07
C ARG A 82 -6.46 5.91 7.32
N ALA A 83 -5.85 4.90 6.69
CA ALA A 83 -6.58 3.82 6.01
C ALA A 83 -7.47 3.01 6.96
N MET A 84 -6.96 2.61 8.14
CA MET A 84 -7.75 1.89 9.15
C MET A 84 -8.94 2.72 9.63
N ASN A 85 -8.75 4.03 9.83
CA ASN A 85 -9.83 4.94 10.23
C ASN A 85 -10.89 5.07 9.13
N ALA A 86 -10.48 5.16 7.86
CA ALA A 86 -11.39 5.19 6.73
C ALA A 86 -12.21 3.89 6.62
N GLN A 87 -11.57 2.72 6.72
CA GLN A 87 -12.28 1.43 6.68
C GLN A 87 -13.35 1.29 7.77
N ARG A 88 -13.06 1.73 9.00
CA ARG A 88 -14.03 1.73 10.11
C ARG A 88 -15.23 2.65 9.86
N LYS A 89 -15.04 3.74 9.11
CA LYS A 89 -16.09 4.69 8.77
C LYS A 89 -17.04 4.15 7.68
N PHE A 90 -16.53 3.30 6.79
CA PHE A 90 -17.29 2.77 5.65
C PHE A 90 -17.83 1.34 5.82
N GLN A 91 -17.48 0.65 6.91
CA GLN A 91 -18.10 -0.63 7.29
C GLN A 91 -18.89 -0.52 8.59
N PRO A 92 -20.17 -0.11 8.56
CA PRO A 92 -21.12 -0.52 9.57
C PRO A 92 -21.53 -1.98 9.27
N ASP A 93 -21.23 -2.90 10.18
CA ASP A 93 -21.70 -4.30 10.29
C ASP A 93 -22.13 -5.05 9.00
N ASN A 94 -21.36 -6.10 8.64
CA ASN A 94 -21.74 -7.22 7.74
C ASN A 94 -22.40 -6.86 6.39
N VAL A 95 -21.60 -6.72 5.32
CA VAL A 95 -22.11 -6.92 3.95
C VAL A 95 -21.09 -7.71 3.11
N PRO A 96 -21.52 -8.72 2.32
CA PRO A 96 -20.63 -9.55 1.50
C PRO A 96 -19.90 -8.75 0.41
N LEU A 97 -18.68 -9.19 0.14
CA LEU A 97 -17.75 -8.68 -0.87
C LEU A 97 -18.21 -9.07 -2.29
N ASP A 98 -19.15 -8.34 -2.87
CA ASP A 98 -19.43 -8.44 -4.31
C ASP A 98 -19.82 -7.05 -4.82
N ASP A 99 -18.82 -6.35 -5.36
CA ASP A 99 -18.89 -5.13 -6.19
C ASP A 99 -17.64 -4.26 -5.99
N ARG A 100 -16.45 -4.83 -6.24
CA ARG A 100 -15.25 -4.02 -6.47
C ARG A 100 -15.04 -3.84 -7.96
N GLU A 101 -15.45 -2.67 -8.43
CA GLU A 101 -15.23 -2.21 -9.80
C GLU A 101 -13.77 -2.36 -10.22
N THR A 102 -13.62 -2.79 -11.47
CA THR A 102 -12.36 -3.16 -12.10
C THR A 102 -11.43 -1.95 -12.19
N LEU A 103 -10.32 -2.02 -11.45
CA LEU A 103 -9.32 -0.95 -11.32
C LEU A 103 -8.55 -0.73 -12.63
N ALA A 104 -8.69 0.46 -13.24
CA ALA A 104 -7.88 0.90 -14.36
C ALA A 104 -6.42 1.20 -13.94
N SER A 105 -5.47 0.78 -14.77
CA SER A 105 -4.02 0.94 -14.58
C SER A 105 -3.58 2.35 -14.97
N PRO A 106 -2.57 2.95 -14.30
CA PRO A 106 -1.81 4.04 -14.92
C PRO A 106 -1.06 3.49 -16.13
N ASP A 107 -0.94 4.34 -17.14
CA ASP A 107 -0.64 4.02 -18.52
C ASP A 107 0.73 3.34 -18.75
N THR A 108 0.77 2.37 -19.67
CA THR A 108 2.00 1.88 -20.31
C THR A 108 1.60 1.17 -21.61
N GLY A 109 2.26 1.54 -22.71
CA GLY A 109 1.92 1.22 -24.12
C GLY A 109 1.98 -0.26 -24.53
N PRO A 110 1.72 -0.57 -25.82
CA PRO A 110 0.86 -1.70 -26.20
C PRO A 110 1.57 -3.06 -26.39
N GLN A 111 0.74 -4.10 -26.27
CA GLN A 111 0.98 -5.55 -26.42
C GLN A 111 1.64 -6.30 -25.24
N GLU A 112 2.87 -6.00 -24.81
CA GLU A 112 3.46 -6.64 -23.61
C GLU A 112 2.87 -6.13 -22.28
N ALA A 113 2.28 -4.93 -22.30
CA ALA A 113 1.57 -4.37 -21.15
C ALA A 113 0.24 -5.07 -20.87
N ALA A 114 -0.35 -5.77 -21.84
CA ALA A 114 -1.64 -6.45 -21.63
C ALA A 114 -1.49 -7.66 -20.70
N GLU A 115 -0.48 -8.52 -20.96
CA GLU A 115 -0.19 -9.69 -20.12
C GLU A 115 0.28 -9.27 -18.72
N ARG A 116 1.12 -8.21 -18.63
CA ARG A 116 1.54 -7.64 -17.35
C ARG A 116 0.39 -6.97 -16.59
N LYS A 117 -0.54 -6.28 -17.28
CA LYS A 117 -1.73 -5.69 -16.67
C LYS A 117 -2.69 -6.77 -16.16
N VAL A 118 -2.87 -7.86 -16.89
CA VAL A 118 -3.68 -9.01 -16.44
C VAL A 118 -3.03 -9.67 -15.22
N ALA A 119 -1.73 -9.97 -15.27
CA ALA A 119 -1.01 -10.56 -14.15
C ALA A 119 -1.01 -9.64 -12.91
N ALA A 120 -0.77 -8.33 -13.08
CA ALA A 120 -0.82 -7.36 -11.99
C ALA A 120 -2.23 -7.20 -11.40
N THR A 121 -3.28 -7.29 -12.23
CA THR A 121 -4.66 -7.25 -11.78
C THR A 121 -5.03 -8.51 -11.01
N THR A 122 -4.61 -9.68 -11.47
CA THR A 122 -4.80 -10.96 -10.78
C THR A 122 -4.08 -10.98 -9.44
N VAL A 123 -2.82 -10.54 -9.37
CA VAL A 123 -2.08 -10.44 -8.10
C VAL A 123 -2.75 -9.47 -7.14
N ARG A 124 -3.26 -8.33 -7.63
CA ARG A 124 -3.95 -7.34 -6.79
C ARG A 124 -5.29 -7.86 -6.27
N LYS A 125 -6.09 -8.54 -7.08
CA LYS A 125 -7.31 -9.23 -6.64
C LYS A 125 -6.98 -10.31 -5.61
N ALA A 126 -5.96 -11.11 -5.89
CA ALA A 126 -5.50 -12.14 -4.97
C ALA A 126 -5.10 -11.55 -3.63
N LEU A 127 -4.37 -10.42 -3.62
CA LEU A 127 -4.01 -9.69 -2.40
C LEU A 127 -5.23 -9.25 -1.58
N THR A 128 -6.32 -8.81 -2.23
CA THR A 128 -7.54 -8.38 -1.53
C THR A 128 -8.31 -9.51 -0.86
N GLU A 129 -8.06 -10.77 -1.24
CA GLU A 129 -8.67 -11.96 -0.61
C GLU A 129 -7.92 -12.43 0.64
N LEU A 130 -6.70 -11.94 0.88
CA LEU A 130 -5.95 -12.30 2.08
C LEU A 130 -6.49 -11.58 3.32
N PRO A 131 -6.40 -12.22 4.51
CA PRO A 131 -6.57 -11.53 5.77
C PRO A 131 -5.67 -10.30 5.86
N GLU A 132 -6.21 -9.20 6.41
CA GLU A 132 -5.55 -7.88 6.46
C GLU A 132 -4.10 -7.95 6.94
N HIS A 133 -3.87 -8.61 8.07
CA HIS A 133 -2.55 -8.76 8.70
C HIS A 133 -1.55 -9.59 7.87
N GLN A 134 -2.02 -10.40 6.92
CA GLN A 134 -1.19 -11.19 6.00
C GLN A 134 -0.85 -10.39 4.75
N ARG A 135 -1.85 -9.73 4.17
CA ARG A 135 -1.67 -8.79 3.06
C ARG A 135 -0.69 -7.68 3.42
N GLU A 136 -0.85 -7.10 4.61
CA GLU A 136 -0.02 -6.00 5.13
C GLU A 136 1.48 -6.36 5.14
N VAL A 137 1.85 -7.48 5.75
CA VAL A 137 3.27 -7.88 5.81
C VAL A 137 3.85 -8.23 4.44
N LEU A 138 3.04 -8.75 3.50
CA LEU A 138 3.47 -8.98 2.12
C LEU A 138 3.78 -7.67 1.40
N VAL A 139 2.86 -6.72 1.47
CA VAL A 139 3.01 -5.42 0.81
C VAL A 139 4.21 -4.67 1.39
N LEU A 140 4.33 -4.60 2.71
CA LEU A 140 5.46 -3.93 3.37
C LEU A 140 6.81 -4.58 3.02
N THR A 141 6.87 -5.92 2.91
CA THR A 141 8.11 -6.63 2.56
C THR A 141 8.48 -6.48 1.09
N PHE A 142 7.52 -6.72 0.18
CA PHE A 142 7.83 -6.89 -1.25
C PHE A 142 7.69 -5.62 -2.07
N TYR A 143 6.77 -4.73 -1.71
CA TYR A 143 6.55 -3.45 -2.41
C TYR A 143 7.29 -2.29 -1.74
N HIS A 144 7.36 -2.29 -0.41
CA HIS A 144 8.03 -1.22 0.35
C HIS A 144 9.44 -1.57 0.82
N HIS A 145 9.89 -2.81 0.56
CA HIS A 145 11.23 -3.30 0.89
C HIS A 145 11.64 -3.12 2.35
N LEU A 146 10.68 -3.11 3.28
CA LEU A 146 10.96 -3.00 4.70
C LEU A 146 11.53 -4.31 5.24
N SER A 147 12.49 -4.19 6.16
CA SER A 147 13.00 -5.32 6.91
C SER A 147 11.95 -5.86 7.89
N GLY A 148 12.13 -7.11 8.32
CA GLY A 148 11.24 -7.71 9.31
C GLY A 148 11.21 -6.97 10.65
N GLN A 149 12.29 -6.26 11.00
CA GLN A 149 12.35 -5.44 12.21
C GLN A 149 11.58 -4.13 12.04
N GLU A 150 11.76 -3.40 10.92
CA GLU A 150 10.99 -2.18 10.63
C GLU A 150 9.48 -2.45 10.58
N ILE A 151 9.08 -3.60 10.03
CA ILE A 151 7.67 -4.03 10.02
C ILE A 151 7.20 -4.35 11.45
N ALA A 152 8.02 -5.00 12.26
CA ALA A 152 7.68 -5.33 13.65
C ALA A 152 7.42 -4.05 14.46
N ASP A 153 8.30 -3.07 14.33
CA ASP A 153 8.21 -1.77 15.01
C ASP A 153 6.99 -0.98 14.52
N MET A 154 6.78 -0.92 13.20
CA MET A 154 5.61 -0.27 12.58
C MET A 154 4.27 -0.87 13.05
N LEU A 155 4.21 -2.19 13.17
CA LEU A 155 2.96 -2.90 13.49
C LEU A 155 2.76 -3.11 15.00
N GLY A 156 3.75 -2.78 15.84
CA GLY A 156 3.69 -3.03 17.28
C GLY A 156 3.64 -4.51 17.65
N VAL A 157 4.30 -5.37 16.87
CA VAL A 157 4.31 -6.84 17.06
C VAL A 157 5.74 -7.39 17.12
N SER A 158 5.92 -8.63 17.58
CA SER A 158 7.25 -9.25 17.57
C SER A 158 7.73 -9.57 16.14
N ILE A 159 9.05 -9.55 15.90
CA ILE A 159 9.64 -10.03 14.64
C ILE A 159 9.26 -11.48 14.33
N GLY A 160 9.06 -12.32 15.35
CA GLY A 160 8.52 -13.68 15.19
C GLY A 160 7.11 -13.68 14.61
N THR A 161 6.26 -12.76 15.07
CA THR A 161 4.91 -12.54 14.52
C THR A 161 4.99 -12.12 13.06
N VAL A 162 5.86 -11.17 12.70
CA VAL A 162 6.06 -10.76 11.29
C VAL A 162 6.45 -11.94 10.40
N LYS A 163 7.45 -12.73 10.81
CA LYS A 163 7.89 -13.93 10.07
C LYS A 163 6.76 -14.94 9.88
N SER A 164 6.00 -15.21 10.95
CA SER A 164 4.88 -16.16 10.89
C SER A 164 3.74 -15.66 9.99
N ARG A 165 3.39 -14.37 10.03
CA ARG A 165 2.40 -13.75 9.16
C ARG A 165 2.86 -13.79 7.70
N LEU A 166 4.12 -13.46 7.43
CA LEU A 166 4.67 -13.47 6.08
C LEU A 166 4.69 -14.88 5.47
N SER A 167 5.03 -15.90 6.27
CA SER A 167 4.96 -17.29 5.83
C SER A 167 3.54 -17.71 5.47
N ARG A 168 2.55 -17.43 6.34
CA ARG A 168 1.14 -17.73 6.07
C ARG A 168 0.61 -16.95 4.87
N ALA A 169 1.01 -15.69 4.74
CA ALA A 169 0.60 -14.84 3.64
C ALA A 169 1.10 -15.35 2.28
N LYS A 170 2.35 -15.81 2.20
CA LYS A 170 2.89 -16.44 0.98
C LYS A 170 2.13 -17.70 0.60
N GLU A 171 1.75 -18.51 1.59
CA GLU A 171 0.97 -19.73 1.36
C GLU A 171 -0.44 -19.41 0.85
N ALA A 172 -1.14 -18.51 1.53
CA ALA A 172 -2.46 -18.05 1.12
C ALA A 172 -2.44 -17.43 -0.29
N LEU A 173 -1.45 -16.59 -0.59
CA LEU A 173 -1.30 -16.00 -1.91
C LEU A 173 -1.05 -17.07 -2.99
N ARG A 174 -0.26 -18.10 -2.68
CA ARG A 174 -0.05 -19.24 -3.61
C ARG A 174 -1.36 -19.95 -3.91
N HIS A 175 -2.17 -20.26 -2.89
CA HIS A 175 -3.47 -20.91 -3.08
C HIS A 175 -4.43 -20.08 -3.92
N VAL A 176 -4.53 -18.77 -3.63
CA VAL A 176 -5.40 -17.87 -4.38
C VAL A 176 -4.94 -17.80 -5.85
N LEU A 177 -3.63 -17.60 -6.10
CA LEU A 177 -3.09 -17.56 -7.46
C LEU A 177 -3.27 -18.89 -8.23
N GLN A 178 -3.19 -20.04 -7.55
CA GLN A 178 -3.51 -21.34 -8.16
C GLN A 178 -4.97 -21.42 -8.60
N ASN A 179 -5.90 -20.90 -7.79
CA ASN A 179 -7.32 -20.86 -8.15
C ASN A 179 -7.58 -19.94 -9.36
N TYR A 180 -6.92 -18.77 -9.42
CA TYR A 180 -6.98 -17.89 -10.59
C TYR A 180 -6.36 -18.52 -11.84
N GLY A 181 -5.24 -19.23 -11.70
CA GLY A 181 -4.60 -19.97 -12.81
C GLY A 181 -5.44 -21.13 -13.34
N ALA A 182 -6.12 -21.87 -12.44
CA ALA A 182 -7.05 -22.93 -12.81
C ALA A 182 -8.31 -22.39 -13.49
N ALA A 183 -8.84 -21.25 -13.03
CA ALA A 183 -9.98 -20.57 -13.66
C ALA A 183 -9.65 -20.01 -15.06
N GLY A 184 -8.42 -19.49 -15.25
CA GLY A 184 -7.94 -19.03 -16.55
C GLY A 184 -7.76 -20.14 -17.60
N LEU A 185 -7.44 -21.37 -17.17
CA LEU A 185 -7.31 -22.53 -18.05
C LEU A 185 -8.67 -23.10 -18.50
N GLN A 186 -9.73 -22.99 -17.68
CA GLN A 186 -11.07 -23.44 -18.08
C GLN A 186 -11.75 -22.49 -19.07
N ALA A 187 -11.50 -21.17 -18.97
CA ALA A 187 -12.03 -20.19 -19.92
C ALA A 187 -11.39 -20.29 -21.33
N GLY A 188 -10.23 -20.94 -21.46
CA GLY A 188 -9.51 -21.13 -22.72
C GLY A 188 -9.88 -22.40 -23.50
N SER A 189 -10.64 -23.32 -22.92
CA SER A 189 -10.98 -24.62 -23.55
C SER A 189 -12.35 -24.65 -24.24
N ALA A 190 -13.05 -23.53 -24.31
CA ALA A 190 -14.32 -23.37 -25.02
C ALA A 190 -14.14 -22.47 -26.26
N ARG A 191 -13.42 -22.98 -27.27
CA ARG A 191 -13.51 -22.53 -28.67
C ARG A 191 -13.37 -23.72 -29.60
#